data_AF-A0A7V3REL2-F1
#
_entry.id   AF-A0A7V3REL2-F1
#
_cell.length_a   1.000
_cell.length_b   1.000
_cell.length_c   1.000
_cell.angle_alpha   90.00
_cell.angle_beta   90.00
_cell.angle_gamma   90.00
#
_symmetry.space_group_name_H-M   'P 1'
#
loop_
_entity.id
_entity.type
_entity.pdbx_description
1 polymer ?
#
loop_
_entity_poly.entity_id
_entity_poly.type
_entity_poly.pdbx_seq_one_letter_code
_entity_poly.pdbx_strand_id
1 'polypeptide(L)'
;WGSDFGKDYNLSRFEALKFVEMVSYYEDLIDEITKVEGEAPLKIFTSAKVRQNTLSYDSMREIALKSEKPILLLFGTGQGMPGEILDTCEISLEPIRAVSDYNHLSVRSAVAITLDRIIGEDVF
;
A
#
# COMPACT_ATOMS: atom_id res chain seq x y z
N TRP A 1 15.82 2.74 16.82
CA TRP A 1 14.45 3.26 17.04
C TRP A 1 13.50 2.20 17.56
N GLY A 2 13.56 0.94 17.10
CA GLY A 2 12.80 -0.17 17.71
C GLY A 2 13.39 -0.76 19.00
N SER A 3 14.29 -0.05 19.70
CA SER A 3 14.92 -0.50 20.95
C SER A 3 14.33 0.21 22.17
N ASP A 4 14.58 -0.30 23.38
CA ASP A 4 14.12 0.32 24.63
C ASP A 4 14.55 1.78 24.75
N PHE A 5 15.79 2.10 24.40
CA PHE A 5 16.26 3.50 24.33
C PHE A 5 15.45 4.36 23.34
N GLY A 6 15.04 3.78 22.21
CA GLY A 6 14.20 4.47 21.23
C GLY A 6 12.81 4.79 21.76
N LYS A 7 12.23 3.89 22.57
CA LYS A 7 10.95 4.09 23.25
C LYS A 7 11.01 5.26 24.24
N ASP A 8 12.05 5.30 25.06
CA ASP A 8 12.21 6.35 26.08
C ASP A 8 12.52 7.73 25.46
N TYR A 9 13.24 7.75 24.34
CA TYR A 9 13.58 9.00 23.64
C TYR A 9 12.43 9.56 22.79
N ASN A 10 11.69 8.71 22.07
CA ASN A 10 10.55 9.14 21.25
C ASN A 10 9.54 8.01 21.06
N LEU A 11 8.52 8.00 21.93
CA LEU A 11 7.48 6.98 21.95
C LEU A 11 6.71 6.89 20.63
N SER A 12 6.34 8.02 20.02
CA SER A 12 5.56 8.04 18.77
C SER A 12 6.31 7.38 17.61
N ARG A 13 7.63 7.60 17.51
CA ARG A 13 8.45 6.95 16.48
C ARG A 13 8.64 5.46 16.76
N PHE A 14 8.77 5.09 18.03
CA PHE A 14 8.83 3.69 18.43
C PHE A 14 7.54 2.95 18.06
N GLU A 15 6.37 3.52 18.38
CA GLU A 15 5.07 2.94 18.04
C GLU A 15 4.86 2.81 16.53
N ALA A 16 5.15 3.86 15.75
CA ALA A 16 5.03 3.81 14.29
C ALA A 16 5.92 2.73 13.66
N LEU A 17 7.11 2.50 14.21
CA LEU A 17 8.04 1.50 13.69
C LEU A 17 7.73 0.06 14.11
N LYS A 18 6.81 -0.17 15.06
CA LYS A 18 6.35 -1.53 15.37
C LYS A 18 5.63 -2.19 14.21
N PHE A 19 5.05 -1.40 13.31
CA PHE A 19 4.35 -1.87 12.12
C PHE A 19 5.28 -2.12 10.93
N VAL A 20 6.59 -1.88 11.09
CA VAL A 20 7.56 -2.06 10.00
C VAL A 20 8.21 -3.42 10.13
N GLU A 21 8.00 -4.25 9.12
CA GLU A 21 8.61 -5.58 9.01
C GLU A 21 9.53 -5.64 7.78
N MET A 22 10.63 -6.39 7.91
CA MET A 22 11.54 -6.66 6.80
C MET A 22 11.25 -8.05 6.26
N VAL A 23 10.91 -8.10 4.99
CA VAL A 23 10.70 -9.35 4.26
C VAL A 23 11.70 -9.41 3.11
N SER A 24 12.20 -10.61 2.79
CA SER A 24 13.24 -10.79 1.77
C SER A 24 12.65 -10.87 0.37
N TYR A 25 11.51 -11.55 0.22
CA TYR A 25 10.85 -11.77 -1.06
C TYR A 25 9.37 -11.38 -1.02
N TYR A 26 8.84 -11.03 -2.18
CA TYR A 26 7.44 -10.63 -2.32
C TYR A 26 6.48 -11.80 -2.07
N GLU A 27 6.88 -12.99 -2.46
CA GLU A 27 6.15 -14.24 -2.27
C GLU A 27 6.05 -14.59 -0.77
N ASP A 28 7.15 -14.44 -0.03
CA ASP A 28 7.17 -14.64 1.43
C ASP A 28 6.18 -13.70 2.14
N LEU A 29 6.05 -12.46 1.66
CA LEU A 29 5.10 -11.48 2.22
C LEU A 29 3.66 -11.96 2.05
N ILE A 30 3.33 -12.49 0.87
CA ILE A 30 1.98 -13.00 0.59
C ILE A 30 1.68 -14.21 1.47
N ASP A 31 2.65 -15.14 1.60
CA ASP A 31 2.50 -16.34 2.43
C ASP A 31 2.34 -15.98 3.91
N GLU A 32 3.11 -15.02 4.43
CA GLU A 32 2.99 -14.59 5.83
C GLU A 32 1.65 -13.90 6.10
N ILE A 33 1.19 -13.00 5.22
CA ILE A 33 -0.16 -12.40 5.34
C ILE A 33 -1.23 -13.49 5.32
N THR A 34 -1.14 -14.44 4.38
CA THR A 34 -2.10 -15.55 4.26
C THR A 34 -2.14 -16.40 5.53
N LYS A 35 -0.97 -16.65 6.14
CA LYS A 35 -0.85 -17.43 7.37
C LYS A 35 -1.42 -16.69 8.58
N VAL A 36 -1.24 -15.37 8.66
CA VAL A 36 -1.74 -14.54 9.78
C VAL A 36 -3.24 -14.32 9.68
N GLU A 37 -3.73 -13.99 8.48
CA GLU A 37 -5.12 -13.58 8.25
C GLU A 37 -6.04 -14.75 7.84
N GLY A 38 -5.48 -15.91 7.52
CA GLY A 38 -6.22 -17.10 7.08
C GLY A 38 -6.68 -17.06 5.61
N GLU A 39 -6.45 -15.96 4.90
CA GLU A 39 -6.76 -15.78 3.48
C GLU A 39 -5.69 -14.92 2.79
N ALA A 40 -5.39 -15.21 1.52
CA ALA A 40 -4.45 -14.41 0.73
C ALA A 40 -4.97 -12.98 0.46
N PRO A 41 -4.10 -11.96 0.53
CA PRO A 41 -4.51 -10.58 0.36
C PRO A 41 -4.97 -10.26 -1.06
N LEU A 42 -5.89 -9.31 -1.15
CA LEU A 42 -6.20 -8.60 -2.39
C LEU A 42 -5.04 -7.65 -2.70
N LYS A 43 -4.35 -7.91 -3.81
CA LYS A 43 -3.10 -7.21 -4.17
C LYS A 43 -3.43 -6.06 -5.11
N ILE A 44 -3.05 -4.85 -4.69
CA ILE A 44 -3.36 -3.60 -5.37
C ILE A 44 -2.08 -2.97 -5.90
N PHE A 45 -1.97 -2.88 -7.22
CA PHE A 45 -0.85 -2.25 -7.90
C PHE A 45 -1.04 -0.72 -7.95
N THR A 46 0.01 0.04 -7.64
CA THR A 46 0.01 1.51 -7.80
C THR A 46 0.99 1.98 -8.87
N SER A 47 0.61 3.01 -9.63
CA SER A 47 1.48 3.57 -10.68
C SER A 47 1.13 5.01 -10.98
N ALA A 48 2.13 5.79 -11.40
CA ALA A 48 1.90 7.09 -12.05
C ALA A 48 1.38 6.94 -13.49
N LYS A 49 1.48 5.74 -14.09
CA LYS A 49 1.01 5.47 -15.45
C LYS A 49 -0.38 4.86 -15.40
N VAL A 50 -1.28 5.34 -16.28
CA VAL A 50 -2.58 4.70 -16.48
C VAL A 50 -2.36 3.30 -17.03
N ARG A 51 -3.09 2.33 -16.47
CA ARG A 51 -3.10 0.93 -16.91
C ARG A 51 -4.49 0.55 -17.38
N GLN A 52 -4.59 -0.59 -18.05
CA GLN A 52 -5.90 -1.17 -18.33
C GLN A 52 -6.52 -1.66 -17.02
N ASN A 53 -7.86 -1.61 -16.93
CA ASN A 53 -8.62 -2.08 -15.77
C ASN A 53 -8.24 -1.40 -14.44
N THR A 54 -7.95 -0.09 -14.47
CA THR A 54 -7.71 0.66 -13.23
C THR A 54 -9.01 0.86 -12.45
N LEU A 55 -8.96 0.64 -11.14
CA LEU A 55 -10.03 0.94 -10.21
C LEU A 55 -9.90 2.38 -9.70
N SER A 56 -11.03 3.08 -9.53
CA SER A 56 -11.04 4.42 -8.94
C SER A 56 -10.74 4.38 -7.44
N TYR A 57 -10.29 5.52 -6.90
CA TYR A 57 -10.11 5.66 -5.45
C TYR A 57 -11.41 5.47 -4.66
N ASP A 58 -12.55 5.94 -5.18
CA ASP A 58 -13.84 5.81 -4.51
C ASP A 58 -14.27 4.34 -4.43
N SER A 59 -14.12 3.59 -5.52
CA SER A 59 -14.41 2.16 -5.52
C SER A 59 -13.44 1.37 -4.61
N MET A 60 -12.17 1.78 -4.55
CA MET A 60 -11.20 1.14 -3.64
C MET A 60 -11.53 1.45 -2.18
N ARG A 61 -11.99 2.67 -1.85
CA ARG A 61 -12.50 3.02 -0.52
C ARG A 61 -13.65 2.12 -0.12
N GLU A 62 -14.62 1.91 -1.01
CA GLU A 62 -15.74 1.02 -0.71
C GLU A 62 -15.29 -0.42 -0.41
N ILE A 63 -14.33 -0.94 -1.18
CA ILE A 63 -13.74 -2.27 -0.91
C ILE A 63 -13.04 -2.26 0.45
N ALA A 64 -12.20 -1.28 0.72
CA ALA A 64 -11.42 -1.21 1.96
C ALA A 64 -12.28 -1.11 3.23
N LEU A 65 -13.42 -0.42 3.16
CA LEU A 65 -14.30 -0.23 4.32
C LEU A 65 -15.33 -1.35 4.52
N LYS A 66 -15.59 -2.19 3.50
CA LYS A 66 -16.63 -3.24 3.54
C LYS A 66 -16.09 -4.66 3.50
N SER A 67 -14.85 -4.85 3.04
CA SER A 67 -14.25 -6.18 2.88
C SER A 67 -13.62 -6.66 4.17
N GLU A 68 -13.84 -7.94 4.51
CA GLU A 68 -13.09 -8.64 5.56
C GLU A 68 -11.76 -9.22 5.04
N LYS A 69 -11.58 -9.28 3.71
CA LYS A 69 -10.36 -9.78 3.08
C LYS A 69 -9.19 -8.79 3.29
N PRO A 70 -7.97 -9.26 3.65
CA PRO A 70 -6.81 -8.40 3.80
C PRO A 70 -6.42 -7.72 2.48
N ILE A 71 -5.94 -6.47 2.56
CA ILE A 71 -5.58 -5.66 1.40
C ILE A 71 -4.10 -5.33 1.44
N LEU A 72 -3.40 -5.62 0.34
CA LEU A 72 -1.97 -5.31 0.16
C LEU A 72 -1.78 -4.24 -0.92
N LEU A 73 -1.48 -3.02 -0.49
CA LEU A 73 -1.11 -1.90 -1.38
C LEU A 73 0.39 -1.96 -1.71
N LEU A 74 0.73 -2.08 -2.99
CA LEU A 74 2.11 -2.19 -3.45
C LEU A 74 2.61 -0.87 -4.01
N PHE A 75 3.79 -0.45 -3.56
CA PHE A 75 4.44 0.79 -3.99
C PHE A 75 5.86 0.52 -4.49
N GLY A 76 6.14 0.94 -5.71
CA GLY A 76 7.46 0.78 -6.32
C GLY A 76 8.47 1.83 -5.86
N THR A 77 9.75 1.49 -5.91
CA THR A 77 10.86 2.43 -5.77
C THR A 77 11.59 2.62 -7.11
N GLY A 78 12.53 3.56 -7.19
CA GLY A 78 13.30 3.80 -8.41
C GLY A 78 12.44 4.24 -9.60
N GLN A 79 12.34 3.40 -10.64
CA GLN A 79 11.55 3.68 -11.86
C GLN A 79 10.11 3.13 -11.82
N GLY A 80 9.68 2.58 -10.68
CA GLY A 80 8.37 1.95 -10.50
C GLY A 80 8.46 0.43 -10.39
N MET A 81 7.31 -0.22 -10.20
CA MET A 81 7.24 -1.68 -10.06
C MET A 81 7.32 -2.39 -11.42
N PRO A 82 7.94 -3.59 -11.49
CA PRO A 82 8.04 -4.37 -12.70
C PRO A 82 6.68 -4.92 -13.14
N GLY A 83 6.58 -5.28 -14.42
CA GLY A 83 5.35 -5.86 -15.01
C GLY A 83 4.98 -7.21 -14.39
N GLU A 84 5.96 -8.00 -13.97
CA GLU A 84 5.75 -9.29 -13.30
C GLU A 84 4.91 -9.15 -12.02
N ILE A 85 5.05 -8.04 -11.28
CA ILE A 85 4.23 -7.73 -10.10
C ILE A 85 2.84 -7.22 -10.50
N LEU A 86 2.71 -6.55 -11.64
CA LEU A 86 1.39 -6.16 -12.15
C LEU A 86 0.55 -7.40 -12.50
N ASP A 87 1.18 -8.41 -13.11
CA ASP A 87 0.50 -9.64 -13.54
C ASP A 87 -0.01 -10.50 -12.37
N THR A 88 0.53 -10.30 -11.16
CA THR A 88 0.05 -10.98 -9.95
C THR A 88 -1.05 -10.19 -9.23
N CYS A 89 -1.29 -8.93 -9.58
CA CYS A 89 -2.26 -8.08 -8.89
C CYS A 89 -3.66 -8.24 -9.47
N GLU A 90 -4.66 -8.37 -8.61
CA GLU A 90 -6.06 -8.41 -9.04
C GLU A 90 -6.54 -7.04 -9.53
N ILE A 91 -5.97 -5.96 -8.99
CA ILE A 91 -6.42 -4.59 -9.24
C ILE A 91 -5.21 -3.68 -9.46
N SER A 92 -5.31 -2.79 -10.44
CA SER A 92 -4.46 -1.59 -10.51
C SER A 92 -5.27 -0.39 -10.04
N LEU A 93 -4.70 0.44 -9.17
CA LEU A 93 -5.33 1.70 -8.77
C LEU A 93 -5.08 2.76 -9.84
N GLU A 94 -6.03 3.67 -10.04
CA GLU A 94 -5.84 4.81 -10.93
C GLU A 94 -4.67 5.71 -10.44
N PRO A 95 -3.92 6.36 -11.35
CA PRO A 95 -2.84 7.24 -10.94
C PRO A 95 -3.34 8.44 -10.14
N ILE A 96 -2.59 8.80 -9.10
CA ILE A 96 -2.76 10.11 -8.46
C ILE A 96 -2.53 11.18 -9.53
N ARG A 97 -3.50 12.09 -9.67
CA ARG A 97 -3.46 13.18 -10.67
C ARG A 97 -3.31 12.66 -12.12
N ALA A 98 -4.10 11.66 -12.52
CA ALA A 98 -4.06 11.07 -13.86
C ALA A 98 -4.20 12.07 -15.03
N VAL A 99 -4.88 13.21 -14.82
CA VAL A 99 -5.10 14.27 -15.84
C VAL A 99 -4.05 15.40 -15.81
N SER A 100 -3.02 15.28 -14.97
CA SER A 100 -2.00 16.33 -14.77
C SER A 100 -0.83 16.14 -15.73
N ASP A 101 -0.23 17.24 -16.19
CA ASP A 101 1.00 17.25 -16.99
C ASP A 101 2.21 16.66 -16.24
N TYR A 102 2.10 16.56 -14.91
CA TYR A 102 3.09 15.91 -14.04
C TYR A 102 2.43 15.20 -12.87
N ASN A 103 2.80 13.93 -12.66
CA ASN A 103 2.32 13.10 -11.55
C ASN A 103 3.37 12.11 -10.99
N HIS A 104 4.65 12.34 -11.26
CA HIS A 104 5.75 11.54 -10.71
C HIS A 104 6.04 11.93 -9.26
N LEU A 105 5.19 11.50 -8.35
CA LEU A 105 5.30 11.78 -6.92
C LEU A 105 6.40 10.93 -6.27
N SER A 106 6.99 11.46 -5.19
CA SER A 106 7.79 10.62 -4.29
C SER A 106 6.93 9.51 -3.72
N VAL A 107 7.51 8.33 -3.47
CA VAL A 107 6.77 7.19 -2.89
C VAL A 107 6.08 7.59 -1.59
N ARG A 108 6.76 8.37 -0.74
CA ARG A 108 6.19 8.89 0.52
C ARG A 108 4.92 9.71 0.28
N SER A 109 4.94 10.60 -0.71
CA SER A 109 3.76 11.40 -1.08
C SER A 109 2.66 10.56 -1.69
N ALA A 110 3.01 9.57 -2.53
CA ALA A 110 2.06 8.66 -3.14
C ALA A 110 1.35 7.78 -2.10
N VAL A 111 2.09 7.26 -1.11
CA VAL A 111 1.54 6.50 0.03
C VAL A 111 0.59 7.38 0.83
N ALA A 112 1.02 8.58 1.24
CA ALA A 112 0.19 9.48 2.04
C ALA A 112 -1.14 9.82 1.36
N ILE A 113 -1.11 10.23 0.09
CA ILE A 113 -2.32 10.56 -0.67
C ILE A 113 -3.19 9.32 -0.93
N THR A 114 -2.58 8.16 -1.17
CA THR A 114 -3.32 6.92 -1.42
C THR A 114 -4.10 6.50 -0.19
N LEU A 115 -3.45 6.50 0.98
CA LEU A 115 -4.10 6.18 2.25
C LEU A 115 -5.19 7.19 2.60
N ASP A 116 -4.93 8.49 2.40
CA ASP A 116 -5.92 9.55 2.61
C ASP A 116 -7.17 9.38 1.74
N ARG A 117 -7.02 9.04 0.46
CA ARG A 117 -8.17 8.81 -0.44
C ARG A 117 -8.94 7.54 -0.11
N ILE A 118 -8.25 6.46 0.29
CA ILE A 118 -8.89 5.17 0.58
C ILE A 118 -9.54 5.16 1.96
N ILE A 119 -8.85 5.64 3.00
CA ILE A 119 -9.28 5.57 4.41
C ILE A 119 -9.87 6.90 4.86
N GLY A 120 -9.22 8.03 4.53
CA GLY A 120 -9.63 9.35 4.99
C GLY A 120 -9.71 9.44 6.52
N GLU A 121 -10.79 10.04 7.02
CA GLU A 121 -11.06 10.17 8.47
C GLU A 121 -11.83 8.96 9.05
N ASP A 122 -12.07 7.89 8.27
CA ASP A 122 -12.72 6.67 8.75
C ASP A 122 -11.70 5.76 9.49
N VAL A 123 -11.09 6.30 10.53
CA VAL A 123 -10.18 5.61 11.46
C VAL A 123 -10.96 5.37 12.76
N PHE A 124 -11.47 4.15 12.93
CA PHE A 124 -12.24 3.73 14.10
C PHE A 124 -11.46 2.71 14.94
#